data_AF-A0A0U1KPP1-F1
#
_entry.id   AF-A0A0U1KPP1-F1
#
_cell.length_a   1.000
_cell.length_b   1.000
_cell.length_c   1.000
_cell.angle_alpha   90.00
_cell.angle_beta   90.00
_cell.angle_gamma   90.00
#
_symmetry.space_group_name_H-M   'P 1'
#
loop_
_entity.id
_entity.type
_entity.pdbx_description
1 polymer ?
#
loop_
_entity_poly.entity_id
_entity_poly.type
_entity_poly.pdbx_seq_one_letter_code
_entity_poly.pdbx_strand_id
1 'polypeptide(L)'
;MKKGKYIFIVLGATLILLSPIFASAAQGTWRSSWGYDVNGASGIGATNAMEEPYYYQFQVWGAGSEILSSSFKQIGGHQSYETTHWSAPLKDKQGRIAASPQVWFTPYFNH
;
A
#
# COMPACT_ATOMS: atom_id res chain seq x y z
N MET A 1 4.22 -21.34 -51.95
CA MET A 1 3.58 -21.48 -50.61
C MET A 1 4.58 -21.13 -49.51
N LYS A 2 4.59 -19.90 -48.97
CA LYS A 2 5.50 -19.49 -47.86
C LYS A 2 4.88 -18.48 -46.87
N LYS A 3 3.54 -18.37 -46.81
CA LYS A 3 2.85 -17.37 -45.96
C LYS A 3 2.51 -17.87 -44.54
N GLY A 4 2.56 -19.17 -44.29
CA GLY A 4 2.17 -19.77 -43.00
C GLY A 4 3.18 -19.70 -41.87
N LYS A 5 4.44 -19.29 -42.12
CA LYS A 5 5.51 -19.30 -41.10
C LYS A 5 5.58 -18.02 -40.26
N TYR A 6 5.08 -16.89 -40.75
CA TYR A 6 5.18 -15.61 -40.06
C TYR A 6 4.10 -15.40 -39.00
N ILE A 7 2.94 -16.06 -39.13
CA ILE A 7 1.82 -15.94 -38.17
C ILE A 7 2.20 -16.52 -36.80
N PHE A 8 2.94 -17.65 -36.77
CA PHE A 8 3.37 -18.27 -35.52
C PHE A 8 4.44 -17.45 -34.77
N ILE A 9 5.28 -16.71 -35.50
CA ILE A 9 6.35 -15.88 -34.91
C ILE A 9 5.75 -14.65 -34.23
N VAL A 10 4.73 -14.01 -34.84
CA VAL A 10 4.06 -12.84 -34.26
C VAL A 10 3.24 -13.22 -33.03
N LEU A 11 2.55 -14.37 -33.04
CA LEU A 11 1.80 -14.88 -31.89
C LEU A 11 2.69 -15.23 -30.69
N GLY A 12 3.87 -15.82 -30.93
CA GLY A 12 4.83 -16.14 -29.87
C GLY A 12 5.45 -14.91 -29.21
N ALA A 13 5.70 -13.85 -29.98
CA ALA A 13 6.28 -12.61 -29.46
C ALA A 13 5.30 -11.80 -28.57
N THR A 14 4.00 -11.84 -28.86
CA THR A 14 2.98 -11.20 -28.03
C THR A 14 2.78 -11.85 -26.66
N LEU A 15 3.10 -13.14 -26.50
CA LEU A 15 2.93 -13.85 -25.23
C LEU A 15 4.01 -13.47 -24.19
N ILE A 16 5.20 -13.05 -24.64
CA ILE A 16 6.34 -12.71 -23.76
C ILE A 16 6.20 -11.30 -23.16
N LEU A 17 5.43 -10.42 -23.80
CA LEU A 17 5.19 -9.05 -23.32
C LEU A 17 4.10 -8.96 -22.24
N LEU A 18 3.46 -10.08 -21.89
CA LEU A 18 2.53 -10.21 -20.77
C LEU A 18 3.25 -10.75 -19.52
N SER A 19 4.53 -10.44 -19.36
CA SER A 19 5.23 -10.70 -18.10
C SER A 19 4.40 -10.06 -16.98
N PRO A 20 4.02 -10.83 -15.93
CA PRO A 20 3.30 -10.27 -14.82
C PRO A 20 4.21 -9.22 -14.20
N ILE A 21 3.80 -7.96 -14.31
CA ILE A 21 4.32 -6.92 -13.43
C ILE A 21 4.04 -7.47 -12.04
N PHE A 22 5.09 -7.82 -11.29
CA PHE A 22 4.95 -8.19 -9.88
C PHE A 22 4.41 -6.94 -9.17
N ALA A 23 3.10 -6.77 -9.21
CA ALA A 23 2.38 -5.88 -8.33
C ALA A 23 2.50 -6.55 -6.96
N SER A 24 3.60 -6.23 -6.26
CA SER A 24 3.75 -6.53 -4.85
C SER A 24 2.75 -5.63 -4.10
N ALA A 25 1.46 -5.93 -4.26
CA ALA A 25 0.47 -5.53 -3.28
C ALA A 25 0.98 -6.14 -1.97
N ALA A 26 1.38 -5.30 -1.03
CA ALA A 26 1.82 -5.74 0.28
C ALA A 26 0.78 -6.74 0.82
N GLN A 27 1.17 -8.00 0.92
CA GLN A 27 0.28 -9.07 1.35
C GLN A 27 0.13 -8.94 2.86
N GLY A 28 -1.05 -8.53 3.29
CA GLY A 28 -1.32 -8.22 4.68
C GLY A 28 -2.79 -7.98 4.95
N THR A 29 -3.23 -8.28 6.16
CA THR A 29 -4.56 -7.87 6.63
C THR A 29 -4.45 -6.43 7.12
N TRP A 30 -5.29 -5.56 6.58
CA TRP A 30 -5.36 -4.15 6.95
C TRP A 30 -6.54 -3.94 7.89
N ARG A 31 -6.30 -3.24 8.99
CA ARG A 31 -7.36 -2.85 9.91
C ARG A 31 -7.29 -1.38 10.17
N SER A 32 -8.46 -0.78 10.20
CA SER A 32 -8.61 0.62 10.49
C SER A 32 -9.90 0.87 11.23
N SER A 33 -9.79 1.54 12.38
CA SER A 33 -10.94 1.96 13.16
C SER A 33 -11.04 3.48 13.07
N TRP A 34 -12.06 3.94 12.38
CA TRP A 34 -12.40 5.35 12.23
C TRP A 34 -13.68 5.61 13.00
N GLY A 35 -13.54 6.18 14.19
CA GLY A 35 -14.69 6.81 14.86
C GLY A 35 -14.85 8.24 14.34
N TYR A 36 -16.04 8.79 14.48
CA TYR A 36 -16.21 10.24 14.57
C TYR A 36 -15.55 10.67 15.89
N ASP A 37 -14.21 10.70 15.92
CA ASP A 37 -13.48 10.73 17.17
C ASP A 37 -13.43 12.16 17.71
N VAL A 38 -14.22 12.41 18.75
CA VAL A 38 -14.32 13.68 19.49
C VAL A 38 -12.95 14.09 20.05
N ASN A 39 -12.05 13.13 20.29
CA ASN A 39 -10.70 13.38 20.81
C ASN A 39 -9.63 13.41 19.72
N GLY A 40 -10.00 13.11 18.47
CA GLY A 40 -9.08 13.20 17.33
C GLY A 40 -8.14 12.01 17.16
N ALA A 41 -8.32 10.92 17.92
CA ALA A 41 -7.54 9.69 17.77
C ALA A 41 -7.99 8.88 16.54
N SER A 42 -7.09 8.07 16.01
CA SER A 42 -7.37 7.18 14.88
C SER A 42 -6.45 5.96 14.94
N GLY A 43 -7.05 4.77 14.91
CA GLY A 43 -6.32 3.50 14.96
C GLY A 43 -6.05 2.96 13.57
N ILE A 44 -4.79 2.65 13.28
CA ILE A 44 -4.37 2.05 12.01
C ILE A 44 -3.40 0.89 12.27
N GLY A 45 -3.60 -0.21 11.56
CA GLY A 45 -2.86 -1.44 11.77
C GLY A 45 -2.64 -2.27 10.52
N ALA A 46 -1.53 -3.01 10.52
CA ALA A 46 -1.15 -3.92 9.45
C ALA A 46 -0.57 -5.22 10.01
N THR A 47 -0.85 -6.31 9.30
CA THR A 47 -0.16 -7.59 9.48
C THR A 47 0.72 -7.85 8.26
N ASN A 48 1.98 -8.22 8.47
CA ASN A 48 2.86 -8.68 7.41
C ASN A 48 2.66 -10.20 7.20
N ALA A 49 2.16 -10.62 6.04
CA ALA A 49 2.00 -12.04 5.72
C ALA A 49 3.23 -12.66 5.03
N MET A 50 4.27 -11.87 4.77
CA MET A 50 5.51 -12.34 4.15
C MET A 50 6.44 -12.97 5.21
N GLU A 51 7.36 -13.84 4.79
CA GLU A 51 8.42 -14.37 5.66
C GLU A 51 9.44 -13.30 6.06
N GLU A 52 9.72 -12.38 5.13
CA GLU A 52 10.71 -11.32 5.29
C GLU A 52 10.12 -10.07 5.94
N PRO A 53 10.93 -9.26 6.65
CA PRO A 53 10.47 -8.01 7.21
C PRO A 53 10.19 -6.96 6.12
N TYR A 54 9.06 -6.28 6.23
CA TYR A 54 8.68 -5.18 5.33
C TYR A 54 8.60 -3.87 6.10
N TYR A 55 8.89 -2.77 5.41
CA TYR A 55 8.65 -1.43 5.93
C TYR A 55 7.22 -1.04 5.60
N TYR A 56 6.54 -0.45 6.58
CA TYR A 56 5.18 0.06 6.46
C TYR A 56 5.17 1.55 6.80
N GLN A 57 4.46 2.34 5.99
CA GLN A 57 4.10 3.71 6.28
C GLN A 57 2.62 3.77 6.62
N PHE A 58 2.31 4.25 7.81
CA PHE A 58 0.95 4.47 8.29
C PHE A 58 0.61 5.94 8.18
N GLN A 59 -0.48 6.28 7.50
CA GLN A 59 -0.90 7.67 7.31
C GLN A 59 -2.37 7.85 7.66
N VAL A 60 -2.68 8.98 8.29
CA VAL A 60 -4.05 9.48 8.42
C VAL A 60 -4.19 10.67 7.48
N TRP A 61 -5.17 10.58 6.58
CA TRP A 61 -5.50 11.59 5.60
C TRP A 61 -6.81 12.28 5.99
N GLY A 62 -6.86 13.60 5.85
CA GLY A 62 -8.07 14.39 6.00
C GLY A 62 -8.78 14.61 4.66
N ALA A 63 -9.96 15.22 4.74
CA ALA A 63 -10.61 15.79 3.55
C ALA A 63 -9.64 16.70 2.77
N GLY A 64 -9.71 16.67 1.43
CA GLY A 64 -8.83 17.47 0.58
C GLY A 64 -7.43 16.88 0.33
N SER A 65 -7.20 15.61 0.67
CA SER A 65 -5.92 14.92 0.48
C SER A 65 -4.76 15.48 1.32
N GLU A 66 -5.07 16.04 2.49
CA GLU A 66 -4.07 16.48 3.46
C GLU A 66 -3.59 15.29 4.31
N ILE A 67 -2.27 15.11 4.48
CA ILE A 67 -1.73 14.15 5.45
C ILE A 67 -1.78 14.80 6.83
N LEU A 68 -2.67 14.31 7.69
CA LEU A 68 -2.84 14.78 9.06
C LEU A 68 -1.84 14.16 10.03
N SER A 69 -1.38 12.94 9.75
CA SER A 69 -0.37 12.24 10.55
C SER A 69 0.30 11.13 9.76
N SER A 70 1.59 10.86 10.02
CA SER A 70 2.34 9.79 9.37
C SER A 70 3.32 9.14 10.34
N SER A 71 3.53 7.83 10.24
CA SER A 71 4.55 7.09 10.96
C SER A 71 5.12 5.96 10.10
N PHE A 72 6.28 5.44 10.48
CA PHE A 72 6.94 4.34 9.78
C PHE A 72 7.32 3.25 10.76
N LYS A 73 7.15 1.98 10.35
CA LYS A 73 7.55 0.83 11.16
C LYS A 73 7.98 -0.31 10.25
N GLN A 74 9.10 -0.95 10.59
CA GLN A 74 9.42 -2.26 10.05
C GLN A 74 8.65 -3.33 10.84
N ILE A 75 7.92 -4.18 10.13
CA ILE A 75 7.17 -5.31 10.71
C ILE A 75 7.85 -6.59 10.23
N GLY A 76 8.24 -7.44 11.17
CA GLY A 76 8.81 -8.76 10.85
C GLY A 76 7.83 -9.66 10.12
N GLY A 77 8.32 -10.77 9.56
CA GLY A 77 7.43 -11.73 8.90
C GLY A 77 6.40 -12.31 9.87
N HIS A 78 5.16 -12.47 9.39
CA HIS A 78 4.02 -12.97 10.17
C HIS A 78 3.68 -12.19 11.45
N GLN A 79 4.16 -10.95 11.56
CA GLN A 79 3.89 -10.07 12.71
C GLN A 79 2.84 -9.03 12.39
N SER A 80 2.18 -8.52 13.43
CA SER A 80 1.23 -7.41 13.35
C SER A 80 1.72 -6.18 14.11
N TYR A 81 1.33 -5.02 13.64
CA TYR A 81 1.56 -3.74 14.32
C TYR A 81 0.33 -2.86 14.19
N GLU A 82 -0.02 -2.18 15.29
CA GLU A 82 -1.07 -1.17 15.35
C GLU A 82 -0.54 0.08 16.02
N THR A 83 -1.03 1.24 15.60
CA THR A 83 -0.64 2.53 16.16
C THR A 83 -1.82 3.50 16.18
N THR A 84 -1.76 4.44 17.12
CA THR A 84 -2.74 5.50 17.29
C THR A 84 -2.16 6.81 16.77
N HIS A 85 -2.87 7.45 15.84
CA HIS A 85 -2.52 8.75 15.30
C HIS A 85 -3.48 9.82 15.82
N TRP A 86 -2.93 10.92 16.32
CA TRP A 86 -3.70 12.07 16.79
C TRP A 86 -3.75 13.15 15.72
N SER A 87 -4.95 13.68 15.48
CA SER A 87 -5.22 14.73 14.49
C SER A 87 -6.45 15.53 14.91
N ALA A 88 -6.79 16.62 14.21
CA ALA A 88 -7.92 17.46 14.57
C ALA A 88 -9.23 16.66 14.75
N PRO A 89 -9.99 16.87 15.84
CA PRO A 89 -11.25 16.17 16.09
C PRO A 89 -12.33 16.57 15.09
N LEU A 90 -13.34 15.70 14.91
CA LEU A 90 -14.54 15.96 14.09
C LEU A 90 -14.28 16.28 12.60
N LYS A 91 -13.09 15.99 12.08
CA LYS A 91 -12.81 16.01 10.63
C LYS A 91 -13.05 14.63 10.02
N ASP A 92 -13.48 14.62 8.76
CA ASP A 92 -13.48 13.41 7.93
C ASP A 92 -12.04 12.92 7.73
N LYS A 93 -11.82 11.63 7.97
CA LYS A 93 -10.49 11.00 7.95
C LYS A 93 -10.51 9.66 7.24
N GLN A 94 -9.37 9.31 6.66
CA GLN A 94 -9.12 8.00 6.06
C GLN A 94 -7.70 7.56 6.40
N GLY A 95 -7.51 6.30 6.77
CA GLY A 95 -6.17 5.74 6.88
C GLY A 95 -5.68 5.19 5.57
N ARG A 96 -4.39 5.35 5.34
CA ARG A 96 -3.68 4.74 4.22
C ARG A 96 -2.45 4.05 4.75
N ILE A 97 -2.16 2.90 4.17
CA ILE A 97 -0.96 2.14 4.48
C ILE A 97 -0.24 1.85 3.17
N ALA A 98 1.03 2.20 3.13
CA ALA A 98 1.94 1.77 2.08
C ALA A 98 2.93 0.77 2.67
N ALA A 99 3.33 -0.24 1.91
CA ALA A 99 4.38 -1.15 2.33
C ALA A 99 5.39 -1.38 1.21
N SER A 100 6.63 -1.60 1.60
CA SER A 100 7.74 -1.82 0.71
C SER A 100 8.77 -2.74 1.35
N PRO A 101 9.43 -3.62 0.57
CA PRO A 101 10.56 -4.40 1.07
C PRO A 101 11.79 -3.50 1.39
N GLN A 102 11.77 -2.24 0.97
CA GLN A 102 12.84 -1.26 1.17
C GLN A 102 12.27 0.06 1.73
N VAL A 103 13.11 0.90 2.36
CA VAL A 103 12.68 2.21 2.88
C VAL A 103 12.59 3.24 1.74
N TRP A 104 11.60 3.08 0.87
CA TRP A 104 11.23 4.07 -0.15
C TRP A 104 9.72 4.19 -0.18
N PHE A 105 9.18 5.16 0.55
CA PHE A 105 7.80 5.57 0.40
C PHE A 105 7.82 6.88 -0.36
N THR A 106 7.43 6.84 -1.64
CA THR A 106 7.32 8.06 -2.43
C THR A 106 6.22 8.93 -1.79
N PRO A 107 6.53 10.13 -1.29
CA PRO A 107 5.48 11.07 -0.92
C PRO A 107 4.70 11.39 -2.20
N TYR A 108 3.40 11.07 -2.20
CA TYR A 108 2.50 11.55 -3.24
C TYR A 108 2.32 13.06 -3.03
N PHE A 109 3.02 13.86 -3.82
CA PHE A 109 2.71 15.27 -3.96
C PHE A 109 1.44 15.38 -4.81
N ASN A 110 0.34 15.81 -4.20
CA ASN A 110 -0.78 16.31 -4.98
C ASN A 110 -0.41 17.69 -5.53
N HIS A 111 -0.65 17.88 -6.83
CA HIS A 111 -0.65 19.18 -7.50
C HIS A 111 -1.80 20.05 -7.01
#